data_AF-A0A7S2UF72-F1
#
_entry.id   AF-A0A7S2UF72-F1
#
_cell.length_a   1.000
_cell.length_b   1.000
_cell.length_c   1.000
_cell.angle_alpha   90.00
_cell.angle_beta   90.00
_cell.angle_gamma   90.00
#
_symmetry.space_group_name_H-M   'P 1'
#
loop_
_entity.id
_entity.type
_entity.pdbx_description
1 polymer ?
#
loop_
_entity_poly.entity_id
_entity_poly.type
_entity_poly.pdbx_seq_one_letter_code
_entity_poly.pdbx_strand_id
1 'polypeptide(L)'
;NVNCDDDPLGCWYMDSAVVHEHYTTKVFPSNRQWDYGYYVVGNDGHNHFGGPDNTTTGILDMDARAFPISFEKHENGNDFTTVLGHTLKNDPVMSYCSEGITELNGNYMLPSCEMQGGSSGGPWFSPIDIQGFGKIVSVSSWGFKEKAGLAAPKFYGGSKAQCMFEYARNLSLDGNRGLSLKGEILTC
;
A
#
# COMPACT_ATOMS: atom_id res chain seq x y z
N ASN A 1 -0.76 4.00 17.74
CA ASN A 1 0.13 3.79 18.90
C ASN A 1 1.49 4.41 18.54
N VAL A 2 2.11 5.21 19.40
CA VAL A 2 3.44 5.82 19.15
C VAL A 2 4.55 5.16 19.97
N ASN A 3 4.18 4.14 20.74
CA ASN A 3 5.11 3.40 21.56
C ASN A 3 5.81 2.32 20.72
N CYS A 4 6.99 2.64 20.20
CA CYS A 4 7.77 1.69 19.41
C CYS A 4 8.38 0.57 20.24
N ASP A 5 8.35 0.66 21.58
CA ASP A 5 8.89 -0.36 22.47
C ASP A 5 7.89 -1.52 22.70
N ASP A 6 6.62 -1.37 22.31
CA ASP A 6 5.62 -2.44 22.38
C ASP A 6 5.38 -3.20 21.07
N ASP A 7 6.01 -2.77 19.97
CA ASP A 7 6.06 -3.52 18.72
C ASP A 7 7.28 -4.46 18.71
N PRO A 8 7.14 -5.78 18.43
CA PRO A 8 8.26 -6.72 18.41
C PRO A 8 9.43 -6.28 17.53
N LEU A 9 9.14 -5.62 16.41
CA LEU A 9 10.12 -5.16 15.43
C LEU A 9 10.45 -3.68 15.57
N GLY A 10 9.79 -2.94 16.47
CA GLY A 10 9.93 -1.49 16.59
C GLY A 10 9.22 -0.71 15.49
N CYS A 11 9.61 0.55 15.31
CA CYS A 11 9.03 1.44 14.29
C CYS A 11 10.03 1.80 13.22
N TRP A 12 9.51 2.09 12.02
CA TRP A 12 10.22 2.78 10.96
C TRP A 12 9.59 4.14 10.68
N TYR A 13 10.45 5.14 10.57
CA TYR A 13 10.07 6.46 10.06
C TYR A 13 10.30 6.54 8.56
N MET A 14 9.56 7.42 7.89
CA MET A 14 9.66 7.60 6.44
C MET A 14 10.65 8.74 6.13
N ASP A 15 11.48 8.56 5.10
CA ASP A 15 12.34 9.63 4.56
C ASP A 15 11.60 10.51 3.57
N SER A 16 10.75 9.88 2.76
CA SER A 16 10.07 10.52 1.65
C SER A 16 8.71 9.88 1.40
N ALA A 17 7.85 10.65 0.77
CA ALA A 17 6.58 10.18 0.24
C ALA A 17 6.42 10.67 -1.20
N VAL A 18 6.09 9.76 -2.10
CA VAL A 18 5.89 10.04 -3.52
C VAL A 18 4.42 9.85 -3.87
N VAL A 19 3.78 10.91 -4.37
CA VAL A 19 2.37 10.90 -4.80
C VAL A 19 2.24 11.45 -6.23
N HIS A 20 1.19 11.05 -6.93
CA HIS A 20 0.92 11.59 -8.26
C HIS A 20 0.31 12.99 -8.16
N GLU A 21 0.57 13.88 -9.10
CA GLU A 21 -0.02 15.23 -9.18
C GLU A 21 -1.53 15.18 -9.02
N HIS A 22 -2.21 14.33 -9.80
CA HIS A 22 -3.66 14.18 -9.76
C HIS A 22 -4.22 13.64 -8.44
N TYR A 23 -3.40 13.03 -7.57
CA TYR A 23 -3.82 12.77 -6.19
C TYR A 23 -4.06 14.09 -5.43
N THR A 24 -3.19 15.08 -5.67
CA THR A 24 -3.19 16.38 -4.97
C THR A 24 -4.03 17.46 -5.67
N THR A 25 -4.18 17.39 -6.99
CA THR A 25 -4.83 18.45 -7.79
C THR A 25 -6.25 18.11 -8.25
N LYS A 26 -6.66 16.84 -8.22
CA LYS A 26 -8.03 16.42 -8.57
C LYS A 26 -8.83 16.11 -7.30
N VAL A 27 -10.14 16.29 -7.40
CA VAL A 27 -11.08 15.99 -6.30
C VAL A 27 -11.80 14.69 -6.61
N PHE A 28 -12.11 13.89 -5.58
CA PHE A 28 -12.95 12.70 -5.72
C PHE A 28 -14.29 13.07 -6.40
N PRO A 29 -14.75 12.32 -7.41
CA PRO A 29 -14.27 11.00 -7.86
C PRO A 29 -13.24 11.03 -9.00
N SER A 30 -12.71 12.19 -9.37
CA SER A 30 -11.79 12.33 -10.51
C SER A 30 -10.36 11.92 -10.20
N ASN A 31 -9.96 11.79 -8.93
CA ASN A 31 -8.62 11.34 -8.53
C ASN A 31 -8.49 9.83 -8.34
N ARG A 32 -9.58 9.04 -8.47
CA ARG A 32 -9.63 7.61 -8.12
C ARG A 32 -8.52 6.76 -8.75
N GLN A 33 -8.09 7.06 -9.98
CA GLN A 33 -7.03 6.33 -10.67
C GLN A 33 -5.63 6.60 -10.12
N TRP A 34 -5.47 7.61 -9.25
CA TRP A 34 -4.22 8.08 -8.66
C TRP A 34 -4.25 8.06 -7.14
N ASP A 35 -5.24 7.38 -6.55
CA ASP A 35 -5.42 7.31 -5.10
C ASP A 35 -4.52 6.24 -4.48
N TYR A 36 -3.20 6.47 -4.61
CA TYR A 36 -2.11 5.67 -4.07
C TYR A 36 -0.89 6.57 -3.83
N GLY A 37 0.05 6.09 -3.02
CA GLY A 37 1.34 6.75 -2.79
C GLY A 37 2.39 5.74 -2.36
N TYR A 38 3.66 6.10 -2.53
CA TYR A 38 4.80 5.31 -2.07
C TYR A 38 5.46 6.02 -0.91
N TYR A 39 5.50 5.35 0.25
CA TYR A 39 6.29 5.79 1.39
C TYR A 39 7.65 5.11 1.33
N VAL A 40 8.72 5.90 1.47
CA VAL A 40 10.10 5.45 1.31
C VAL A 40 10.80 5.44 2.65
N VAL A 41 11.45 4.34 2.96
CA VAL A 41 12.28 4.14 4.15
C VAL A 41 13.69 3.78 3.69
N GLY A 42 14.70 4.46 4.23
CA GLY A 42 16.10 4.22 3.91
C GLY A 42 16.58 2.82 4.28
N ASN A 43 17.48 2.28 3.46
CA ASN A 43 17.97 0.91 3.55
C ASN A 43 19.28 0.77 4.35
N ASP A 44 19.39 1.45 5.49
CA ASP A 44 20.63 1.54 6.30
C ASP A 44 20.37 1.55 7.83
N GLY A 45 19.13 1.34 8.27
CA GLY A 45 18.75 1.33 9.69
C GLY A 45 18.56 2.71 10.32
N HIS A 46 18.87 3.81 9.64
CA HIS A 46 18.75 5.13 10.24
C HIS A 46 17.30 5.48 10.59
N ASN A 47 16.30 4.86 9.97
CA ASN A 47 14.90 5.14 10.24
C ASN A 47 14.24 4.25 11.29
N HIS A 48 14.99 3.32 11.87
CA HIS A 48 14.48 2.40 12.87
C HIS A 48 14.64 2.92 14.30
N PHE A 49 13.65 2.62 15.15
CA PHE A 49 13.65 2.94 16.57
C PHE A 49 12.76 1.98 17.37
N GLY A 50 13.20 1.63 18.59
CA GLY A 50 12.44 0.75 19.50
C GLY A 50 12.56 -0.73 19.13
N GLY A 51 11.61 -1.52 19.60
CA GLY A 51 11.61 -2.96 19.46
C GLY A 51 12.35 -3.69 20.59
N PRO A 52 11.72 -4.67 21.26
CA PRO A 52 12.40 -5.50 22.26
C PRO A 52 13.30 -6.58 21.63
N ASP A 53 13.14 -6.85 20.32
CA ASP A 53 13.96 -7.82 19.60
C ASP A 53 15.37 -7.27 19.34
N ASN A 54 16.38 -7.97 19.84
CA ASN A 54 17.78 -7.58 19.68
C ASN A 54 18.41 -8.11 18.38
N THR A 55 17.64 -8.80 17.54
CA THR A 55 18.08 -9.35 16.24
C THR A 55 17.70 -8.47 15.05
N THR A 56 16.89 -7.43 15.28
CA THR A 56 16.48 -6.46 14.26
C THR A 56 17.69 -5.69 13.71
N THR A 57 17.85 -5.70 12.40
CA THR A 57 18.94 -5.01 11.69
C THR A 57 18.69 -3.52 11.52
N GLY A 58 17.44 -3.08 11.70
CA GLY A 58 16.93 -1.75 11.41
C GLY A 58 16.54 -1.58 9.94
N ILE A 59 16.83 -2.55 9.07
CA ILE A 59 16.50 -2.51 7.64
C ILE A 59 15.16 -3.19 7.44
N LEU A 60 14.13 -2.42 7.04
CA LEU A 60 12.74 -2.90 6.96
C LEU A 60 12.59 -4.16 6.10
N ASP A 61 13.20 -4.23 4.92
CA ASP A 61 13.07 -5.38 4.01
C ASP A 61 13.86 -6.63 4.49
N MET A 62 14.73 -6.48 5.50
CA MET A 62 15.44 -7.60 6.14
C MET A 62 14.71 -8.09 7.39
N ASP A 63 14.13 -7.15 8.15
CA ASP A 63 13.47 -7.43 9.43
C ASP A 63 11.99 -7.81 9.25
N ALA A 64 11.34 -7.23 8.25
CA ALA A 64 10.00 -7.59 7.79
C ALA A 64 10.09 -8.31 6.44
N ARG A 65 9.25 -9.34 6.25
CA ARG A 65 9.19 -10.05 4.97
C ARG A 65 8.60 -9.13 3.90
N ALA A 66 9.41 -8.77 2.91
CA ALA A 66 8.96 -7.95 1.78
C ALA A 66 7.98 -8.70 0.86
N PHE A 67 6.92 -8.01 0.43
CA PHE A 67 6.01 -8.47 -0.62
C PHE A 67 6.29 -7.70 -1.92
N PRO A 68 6.55 -8.38 -3.05
CA PRO A 68 6.81 -7.72 -4.32
C PRO A 68 5.54 -7.04 -4.86
N ILE A 69 5.68 -5.85 -5.45
CA ILE A 69 4.61 -5.20 -6.22
C ILE A 69 4.64 -5.74 -7.65
N SER A 70 3.48 -6.11 -8.20
CA SER A 70 3.32 -6.52 -9.58
C SER A 70 2.70 -5.40 -10.41
N PHE A 71 3.29 -5.17 -11.58
CA PHE A 71 2.71 -4.36 -12.65
C PHE A 71 2.31 -5.24 -13.84
N GLU A 72 2.28 -6.56 -13.67
CA GLU A 72 1.72 -7.45 -14.69
C GLU A 72 0.23 -7.15 -14.85
N LYS A 73 -0.25 -7.17 -16.10
CA LYS A 73 -1.67 -6.98 -16.36
C LYS A 73 -2.46 -8.08 -15.66
N HIS A 74 -3.28 -7.71 -14.69
CA HIS A 74 -4.22 -8.64 -14.10
C HIS A 74 -5.46 -8.72 -14.98
N GLU A 75 -5.72 -9.89 -15.58
CA GLU A 75 -6.90 -10.13 -16.41
C GLU A 75 -8.08 -10.54 -15.55
N ASN A 76 -9.30 -10.15 -15.95
CA ASN A 76 -10.53 -10.67 -15.37
C ASN A 76 -10.57 -12.18 -15.60
N GLY A 77 -10.28 -12.97 -14.57
CA GLY A 77 -10.08 -14.41 -14.69
C GLY A 77 -10.05 -15.11 -13.33
N ASN A 78 -10.00 -16.44 -13.35
CA ASN A 78 -10.26 -17.38 -12.24
C ASN A 78 -9.41 -17.22 -10.96
N ASP A 79 -8.50 -16.25 -10.89
CA ASP A 79 -7.63 -16.04 -9.74
C ASP A 79 -8.33 -15.15 -8.70
N PHE A 80 -8.38 -15.64 -7.46
CA PHE A 80 -8.92 -14.88 -6.34
C PHE A 80 -7.92 -13.80 -5.92
N THR A 81 -8.40 -12.56 -5.83
CA THR A 81 -7.65 -11.48 -5.19
C THR A 81 -8.01 -11.46 -3.72
N THR A 82 -6.99 -11.38 -2.86
CA THR A 82 -7.17 -11.24 -1.43
C THR A 82 -6.76 -9.85 -0.99
N VAL A 83 -7.63 -9.17 -0.26
CA VAL A 83 -7.41 -7.82 0.25
C VAL A 83 -7.35 -7.89 1.76
N LEU A 84 -6.35 -7.23 2.35
CA LEU A 84 -6.20 -7.09 3.79
C LEU A 84 -6.39 -5.64 4.21
N GLY A 85 -6.93 -5.42 5.41
CA GLY A 85 -6.94 -4.08 6.02
C GLY A 85 -7.65 -4.03 7.36
N HIS A 86 -7.36 -2.99 8.14
CA HIS A 86 -8.06 -2.71 9.38
C HIS A 86 -9.32 -1.90 9.07
N THR A 87 -10.46 -2.25 9.65
CA THR A 87 -11.66 -1.40 9.53
C THR A 87 -11.87 -0.69 10.86
N LEU A 88 -12.30 0.57 10.83
CA LEU A 88 -12.54 1.36 12.05
C LEU A 88 -13.54 0.69 13.00
N LYS A 89 -14.45 -0.13 12.47
CA LYS A 89 -15.45 -0.87 13.23
C LYS A 89 -14.85 -2.05 14.01
N ASN A 90 -13.85 -2.72 13.44
CA ASN A 90 -13.30 -3.96 13.99
C ASN A 90 -11.87 -3.81 14.51
N ASP A 91 -11.29 -2.60 14.50
CA ASP A 91 -9.96 -2.30 15.03
C ASP A 91 -9.80 -2.84 16.48
N PRO A 92 -8.73 -3.60 16.81
CA PRO A 92 -7.51 -3.88 16.05
C PRO A 92 -7.54 -5.11 15.12
N VAL A 93 -8.70 -5.72 14.89
CA VAL A 93 -8.81 -6.95 14.09
C VAL A 93 -8.56 -6.67 12.61
N MET A 94 -7.55 -7.36 12.06
CA MET A 94 -7.30 -7.42 10.63
C MET A 94 -8.49 -8.08 9.92
N SER A 95 -9.09 -7.38 8.96
CA SER A 95 -10.18 -7.88 8.13
C SER A 95 -9.65 -8.25 6.74
N TYR A 96 -10.37 -9.13 6.04
CA TYR A 96 -10.03 -9.47 4.66
C TYR A 96 -11.25 -9.68 3.78
N CYS A 97 -11.07 -9.51 2.48
CA CYS A 97 -11.99 -9.91 1.42
C CYS A 97 -11.24 -10.81 0.43
N SER A 98 -11.92 -11.80 -0.14
CA SER A 98 -11.35 -12.64 -1.19
C SER A 98 -12.39 -12.95 -2.26
N GLU A 99 -12.24 -12.36 -3.43
CA GLU A 99 -13.13 -12.58 -4.58
C GLU A 99 -12.40 -12.27 -5.89
N GLY A 100 -13.02 -12.61 -7.02
CA GLY A 100 -12.50 -12.26 -8.34
C GLY A 100 -12.60 -10.75 -8.60
N ILE A 101 -11.55 -10.18 -9.19
CA ILE A 101 -11.54 -8.77 -9.58
C ILE A 101 -12.52 -8.54 -10.73
N THR A 102 -13.29 -7.46 -10.61
CA THR A 102 -14.05 -6.82 -11.69
C THR A 102 -13.50 -5.42 -11.95
N GLU A 103 -14.01 -4.73 -12.97
CA GLU A 103 -13.59 -3.35 -13.26
C GLU A 103 -14.74 -2.36 -13.17
N LEU A 104 -14.47 -1.19 -12.60
CA LEU A 104 -15.43 -0.09 -12.52
C LEU A 104 -14.72 1.26 -12.64
N ASN A 105 -15.11 2.08 -13.63
CA ASN A 105 -14.55 3.42 -13.85
C ASN A 105 -13.01 3.44 -13.93
N GLY A 106 -12.41 2.45 -14.61
CA GLY A 106 -10.96 2.32 -14.75
C GLY A 106 -10.22 1.90 -13.48
N ASN A 107 -10.93 1.43 -12.45
CA ASN A 107 -10.37 0.86 -11.23
C ASN A 107 -10.65 -0.64 -11.16
N TYR A 108 -9.87 -1.36 -10.36
CA TYR A 108 -10.25 -2.70 -9.89
C TYR A 108 -11.37 -2.60 -8.85
N MET A 109 -12.18 -3.65 -8.78
CA MET A 109 -13.38 -3.68 -7.95
C MET A 109 -13.65 -5.09 -7.42
N LEU A 110 -13.79 -5.18 -6.11
CA LEU A 110 -14.31 -6.33 -5.37
C LEU A 110 -15.77 -6.03 -5.01
N PRO A 111 -16.77 -6.53 -5.77
CA PRO A 111 -18.17 -6.10 -5.68
C PRO A 111 -18.87 -6.52 -4.38
N SER A 112 -18.42 -7.59 -3.74
CA SER A 112 -19.04 -8.15 -2.53
C SER A 112 -18.29 -7.79 -1.25
N CYS A 113 -17.14 -7.12 -1.36
CA CYS A 113 -16.35 -6.72 -0.20
C CYS A 113 -17.04 -5.62 0.61
N GLU A 114 -17.27 -5.89 1.90
CA GLU A 114 -17.95 -4.99 2.84
C GLU A 114 -16.99 -4.24 3.78
N MET A 115 -15.68 -4.30 3.53
CA MET A 115 -14.70 -3.55 4.32
C MET A 115 -15.00 -2.05 4.22
N GLN A 116 -15.21 -1.43 5.38
CA GLN A 116 -15.57 -0.02 5.50
C GLN A 116 -14.35 0.88 5.72
N GLY A 117 -14.60 2.17 6.01
CA GLY A 117 -13.58 3.15 6.36
C GLY A 117 -12.57 2.61 7.38
N GLY A 118 -11.31 2.98 7.17
CA GLY A 118 -10.14 2.42 7.85
C GLY A 118 -9.32 1.48 6.95
N SER A 119 -9.96 0.79 6.00
CA SER A 119 -9.27 -0.21 5.16
C SER A 119 -8.42 0.39 4.04
N SER A 120 -8.54 1.70 3.79
CA SER A 120 -7.78 2.43 2.78
C SER A 120 -6.27 2.25 2.97
N GLY A 121 -5.54 2.08 1.87
CA GLY A 121 -4.12 1.72 1.85
C GLY A 121 -3.85 0.22 2.02
N GLY A 122 -4.84 -0.58 2.40
CA GLY A 122 -4.69 -2.02 2.58
C GLY A 122 -4.29 -2.74 1.28
N PRO A 123 -3.32 -3.67 1.31
CA PRO A 123 -2.77 -4.29 0.10
C PRO A 123 -3.74 -5.29 -0.54
N TRP A 124 -3.77 -5.30 -1.87
CA TRP A 124 -4.46 -6.29 -2.68
C TRP A 124 -3.44 -7.27 -3.26
N PHE A 125 -3.59 -8.55 -2.97
CA PHE A 125 -2.72 -9.61 -3.45
C PHE A 125 -3.40 -10.46 -4.50
N SER A 126 -2.69 -10.81 -5.57
CA SER A 126 -3.24 -11.73 -6.58
C SER A 126 -2.16 -12.49 -7.37
N PRO A 127 -2.17 -13.84 -7.36
CA PRO A 127 -2.78 -14.71 -6.34
C PRO A 127 -1.95 -14.70 -5.03
N ILE A 128 -2.52 -15.24 -3.95
CA ILE A 128 -1.79 -15.65 -2.74
C ILE A 128 -1.57 -17.17 -2.80
N ASP A 129 -0.34 -17.62 -2.52
CA ASP A 129 0.00 -19.04 -2.39
C ASP A 129 -0.42 -19.64 -1.05
N ILE A 130 -0.24 -20.95 -0.89
CA ILE A 130 -0.62 -21.66 0.34
C ILE A 130 0.21 -21.24 1.56
N GLN A 131 1.34 -20.55 1.37
CA GLN A 131 2.18 -19.98 2.42
C GLN A 131 1.81 -18.53 2.75
N GLY A 132 0.72 -18.01 2.18
CA GLY A 132 0.28 -16.63 2.40
C GLY A 132 1.11 -15.59 1.64
N PHE A 133 1.88 -16.01 0.64
CA PHE A 133 2.72 -15.11 -0.16
C PHE A 133 2.08 -14.79 -1.50
N GLY A 134 2.12 -13.52 -1.88
CA GLY A 134 1.56 -13.05 -3.14
C GLY A 134 2.21 -11.75 -3.58
N LYS A 135 1.93 -11.35 -4.82
CA LYS A 135 2.34 -10.03 -5.31
C LYS A 135 1.25 -9.01 -5.02
N ILE A 136 1.63 -7.81 -4.59
CA ILE A 136 0.71 -6.68 -4.42
C ILE A 136 0.37 -6.14 -5.82
N VAL A 137 -0.92 -6.12 -6.16
CA VAL A 137 -1.43 -5.66 -7.46
C VAL A 137 -2.19 -4.33 -7.37
N SER A 138 -2.52 -3.88 -6.15
CA SER A 138 -3.21 -2.63 -5.88
C SER A 138 -3.27 -2.33 -4.37
N VAL A 139 -3.89 -1.20 -4.02
CA VAL A 139 -4.20 -0.80 -2.64
C VAL A 139 -5.64 -0.29 -2.54
N SER A 140 -6.33 -0.64 -1.46
CA SER A 140 -7.70 -0.19 -1.18
C SER A 140 -7.79 1.32 -1.18
N SER A 141 -8.73 1.90 -1.92
CA SER A 141 -8.83 3.35 -2.07
C SER A 141 -10.21 3.86 -1.69
N TRP A 142 -11.24 3.38 -2.39
CA TRP A 142 -12.60 3.87 -2.20
C TRP A 142 -13.61 2.72 -2.19
N GLY A 143 -14.77 2.97 -1.62
CA GLY A 143 -15.88 2.03 -1.62
C GLY A 143 -17.22 2.77 -1.65
N PHE A 144 -18.32 2.02 -1.69
CA PHE A 144 -19.65 2.61 -1.60
C PHE A 144 -20.06 2.81 -0.14
N LYS A 145 -20.84 3.88 0.11
CA LYS A 145 -21.36 4.17 1.47
C LYS A 145 -22.51 3.26 1.88
N GLU A 146 -23.38 2.91 0.93
CA GLU A 146 -24.68 2.27 1.20
C GLU A 146 -24.78 0.83 0.67
N LYS A 147 -23.70 0.31 0.07
CA LYS A 147 -23.66 -1.05 -0.48
C LYS A 147 -22.25 -1.62 -0.44
N ALA A 148 -22.15 -2.94 -0.57
CA ALA A 148 -20.87 -3.62 -0.73
C ALA A 148 -20.12 -3.12 -1.97
N GLY A 149 -18.80 -3.14 -1.89
CA GLY A 149 -17.93 -2.77 -2.97
C GLY A 149 -16.69 -2.02 -2.52
N LEU A 150 -15.53 -2.62 -2.76
CA LEU A 150 -14.22 -2.02 -2.50
C LEU A 150 -13.45 -1.90 -3.81
N ALA A 151 -12.92 -0.73 -4.08
CA ALA A 151 -12.26 -0.38 -5.32
C ALA A 151 -10.84 0.14 -5.08
N ALA A 152 -10.01 -0.04 -6.11
CA ALA A 152 -8.59 0.20 -6.02
C ALA A 152 -7.98 0.64 -7.37
N PRO A 153 -6.97 1.53 -7.38
CA PRO A 153 -6.30 1.97 -8.60
C PRO A 153 -5.55 0.80 -9.28
N LYS A 154 -5.60 0.69 -10.60
CA LYS A 154 -4.92 -0.42 -11.28
C LYS A 154 -3.41 -0.22 -11.31
N PHE A 155 -2.64 -1.19 -10.84
CA PHE A 155 -1.20 -1.26 -11.10
C PHE A 155 -0.96 -2.14 -12.33
N TYR A 156 -0.36 -1.58 -13.38
CA TYR A 156 -0.07 -2.31 -14.62
C TYR A 156 1.14 -1.71 -15.34
N GLY A 157 1.67 -2.45 -16.32
CA GLY A 157 2.86 -2.07 -17.08
C GLY A 157 2.68 -0.74 -17.84
N GLY A 158 3.59 0.20 -17.62
CA GLY A 158 3.53 1.55 -18.20
C GLY A 158 2.51 2.48 -17.52
N SER A 159 1.92 2.05 -16.40
CA SER A 159 1.07 2.93 -15.58
C SER A 159 1.88 3.98 -14.84
N LYS A 160 1.17 5.02 -14.36
CA LYS A 160 1.72 6.05 -13.49
C LYS A 160 2.24 5.47 -12.16
N ALA A 161 1.56 4.44 -11.65
CA ALA A 161 2.00 3.72 -10.46
C ALA A 161 3.38 3.09 -10.65
N GLN A 162 3.62 2.45 -11.80
CA GLN A 162 4.94 1.86 -12.09
C GLN A 162 6.03 2.94 -12.13
N CYS A 163 5.79 4.06 -12.84
CA CYS A 163 6.79 5.11 -12.91
C CYS A 163 7.14 5.68 -11.53
N MET A 164 6.12 5.96 -10.72
CA MET A 164 6.32 6.45 -9.36
C MET A 164 7.05 5.44 -8.46
N PHE A 165 6.76 4.14 -8.60
CA PHE A 165 7.49 3.10 -7.88
C PHE A 165 8.97 3.05 -8.27
N GLU A 166 9.26 3.08 -9.57
CA GLU A 166 10.63 3.10 -10.09
C GLU A 166 11.38 4.35 -9.61
N TYR A 167 10.71 5.50 -9.58
CA TYR A 167 11.26 6.72 -9.01
C TYR A 167 11.55 6.57 -7.51
N ALA A 168 10.56 6.14 -6.72
CA ALA A 168 10.68 5.98 -5.27
C ALA A 168 11.80 5.00 -4.89
N ARG A 169 11.98 3.91 -5.65
CA ARG A 169 13.06 2.93 -5.47
C ARG A 169 14.46 3.50 -5.69
N ASN A 170 14.60 4.52 -6.53
CA ASN A 170 15.89 5.11 -6.92
C ASN A 170 16.13 6.47 -6.26
N LEU A 171 15.28 6.87 -5.32
CA LEU A 171 15.39 8.17 -4.67
C LEU A 171 16.68 8.23 -3.84
N SER A 172 17.44 9.32 -4.01
CA SER A 172 18.59 9.60 -3.15
C SER A 172 18.08 10.21 -1.85
N LEU A 173 18.35 9.53 -0.74
CA LEU A 173 17.91 9.93 0.59
C LEU A 173 19.07 10.61 1.34
N ASP A 174 18.79 11.70 2.04
CA ASP A 174 19.81 12.51 2.71
C ASP A 174 20.20 11.97 4.11
N GLY A 175 19.66 10.81 4.52
CA GLY A 175 19.99 10.14 5.80
C GLY A 175 19.55 10.88 7.07
N ASN A 176 18.79 11.97 6.95
CA ASN A 176 18.36 12.79 8.09
C ASN A 176 17.01 12.34 8.61
N ARG A 177 17.01 11.69 9.78
CA ARG A 177 15.79 11.32 10.52
C ARG A 177 14.82 12.50 10.64
N GLY A 178 13.64 12.38 10.04
CA GLY A 178 12.40 13.02 10.50
C GLY A 178 12.31 14.56 10.55
N LEU A 179 13.28 15.32 10.03
CA LEU A 179 13.23 16.80 10.12
C LEU A 179 12.47 17.47 8.96
N SER A 180 12.15 16.73 7.90
CA SER A 180 11.17 17.14 6.89
C SER A 180 10.90 15.92 6.01
N LEU A 181 9.72 15.30 6.13
CA LEU A 181 9.22 14.39 5.10
C LEU A 181 9.34 15.10 3.75
N LYS A 182 10.20 14.60 2.86
CA LYS A 182 10.24 15.11 1.50
C LYS A 182 9.01 14.60 0.79
N GLY A 183 8.06 15.50 0.51
CA GLY A 183 6.90 15.21 -0.30
C GLY A 183 7.23 15.47 -1.76
N GLU A 184 7.14 14.43 -2.60
CA GLU A 184 7.42 14.53 -4.02
C GLU A 184 6.16 14.28 -4.84
N ILE A 185 5.85 15.26 -5.70
CA ILE A 185 4.67 15.23 -6.57
C ILE A 185 5.14 14.99 -8.00
N LEU A 186 4.70 13.89 -8.59
CA LEU A 186 5.11 13.46 -9.93
C LEU A 186 3.96 13.50 -10.94
N THR A 187 4.29 13.72 -12.21
CA THR A 187 3.34 13.69 -13.34
C THR A 187 3.47 12.43 -14.19
N CYS A 188 4.52 11.65 -13.92
CA CYS A 188 4.52 10.23 -14.14
C CYS A 188 3.93 9.58 -12.89
#